data_AF-A0A958LD81-F1
#
_entry.id   AF-A0A958LD81-F1
#
_cell.length_a   1.000
_cell.length_b   1.000
_cell.length_c   1.000
_cell.angle_alpha   90.00
_cell.angle_beta   90.00
_cell.angle_gamma   90.00
#
_symmetry.space_group_name_H-M   'P 1'
#
loop_
_entity.id
_entity.type
_entity.pdbx_description
1 polymer ?
#
loop_
_entity_poly.entity_id
_entity_poly.type
_entity_poly.pdbx_seq_one_letter_code
_entity_poly.pdbx_strand_id
1 'polypeptide(L)'
;MKLLKRSGLAAALLLTLPTICSALDQSEFDKMMNSYLENGENLEKLGTALENYFRQKREEQQRQAAMEEEKQMEEQFKNPVKLNVEGSPVRGNPDAPITIVEFSDFQCPFCQRGTETMDQLLKEYPDKVKIAFKHLPLPFHP
;
A
#
# COMPACT_ATOMS: atom_id res chain seq x y z
N MET A 1 20.80 61.68 9.24
CA MET A 1 21.46 62.85 8.62
C MET A 1 21.81 62.47 7.18
N LYS A 2 21.15 63.14 6.21
CA LYS A 2 21.46 63.29 4.76
C LYS A 2 21.94 62.05 3.98
N LEU A 3 21.10 61.51 3.07
CA LEU A 3 21.06 61.88 1.64
C LEU A 3 22.37 61.64 0.90
N LEU A 4 22.36 60.72 -0.07
CA LEU A 4 22.87 60.97 -1.43
C LEU A 4 22.38 59.86 -2.38
N LYS A 5 21.39 60.23 -3.21
CA LYS A 5 21.07 59.60 -4.49
C LYS A 5 22.27 59.67 -5.42
N ARG A 6 22.57 58.59 -6.16
CA ARG A 6 23.08 58.69 -7.54
C ARG A 6 22.49 57.58 -8.40
N SER A 7 21.66 58.05 -9.32
CA SER A 7 21.22 57.42 -10.56
C SER A 7 22.39 56.92 -11.40
N GLY A 8 22.29 55.69 -11.90
CA GLY A 8 23.14 55.13 -12.95
C GLY A 8 22.31 54.14 -13.75
N LEU A 9 21.99 54.54 -14.98
CA LEU A 9 21.33 53.76 -16.01
C LEU A 9 22.17 52.53 -16.41
N ALA A 10 21.46 51.54 -16.98
CA ALA A 10 21.92 50.57 -17.97
C ALA A 10 22.75 49.37 -17.48
N ALA A 11 22.10 48.21 -17.44
CA ALA A 11 22.32 47.17 -18.45
C ALA A 11 21.29 46.06 -18.24
N ALA A 12 20.25 46.06 -19.09
CA ALA A 12 19.41 44.90 -19.30
C ALA A 12 20.29 43.80 -19.92
N LEU A 13 20.87 42.95 -19.08
CA LEU A 13 21.43 41.68 -19.55
C LEU A 13 20.24 40.74 -19.71
N LEU A 14 19.61 40.85 -20.89
CA LEU A 14 18.55 39.97 -21.36
C LEU A 14 18.98 38.52 -21.12
N LEU A 15 18.23 37.87 -20.23
CA LEU A 15 18.06 36.43 -20.16
C LEU A 15 17.61 35.93 -21.53
N THR A 16 18.55 35.65 -22.43
CA THR A 16 18.28 34.79 -23.57
C THR A 16 19.23 33.61 -23.46
N LEU A 17 18.93 32.74 -22.49
CA LEU A 17 19.14 31.31 -22.73
C LEU A 17 18.57 31.04 -24.12
N PRO A 18 19.37 30.56 -25.09
CA PRO A 18 18.82 30.18 -26.37
C PRO A 18 17.79 29.09 -26.09
N THR A 19 16.52 29.41 -26.29
CA THR A 19 15.44 28.45 -26.43
C THR A 19 15.77 27.59 -27.64
N ILE A 20 16.59 26.55 -27.45
CA ILE A 20 16.64 25.42 -28.36
C ILE A 20 15.64 24.42 -27.81
N CYS A 21 14.36 24.68 -28.07
CA CYS A 21 13.31 23.68 -28.02
C CYS A 21 12.44 23.91 -29.27
N SER A 22 13.02 23.66 -30.43
CA SER A 22 12.28 23.67 -31.69
C SER A 22 12.90 22.65 -32.63
N ALA A 23 12.65 21.37 -32.35
CA ALA A 23 12.84 20.28 -33.33
C ALA A 23 12.04 18.99 -33.00
N LEU A 24 10.93 19.11 -32.27
CA LEU A 24 9.70 18.48 -32.75
C LEU A 24 8.78 19.67 -32.98
N ASP A 25 8.78 20.20 -34.21
CA ASP A 25 7.67 21.06 -34.59
C ASP A 25 6.40 20.25 -34.37
N GLN A 26 5.56 20.70 -33.45
CA GLN A 26 4.40 19.93 -33.01
C GLN A 26 3.50 19.62 -34.20
N SER A 27 3.42 20.53 -35.18
CA SER A 27 2.64 20.33 -36.39
C SER A 27 3.19 19.24 -37.32
N GLU A 28 4.51 19.14 -37.49
CA GLU A 28 5.15 18.07 -38.28
C GLU A 28 5.07 16.72 -37.55
N PHE A 29 5.21 16.70 -36.22
CA PHE A 29 5.02 15.48 -35.43
C PHE A 29 3.57 14.99 -35.52
N ASP A 30 2.60 15.89 -35.39
CA ASP A 30 1.18 15.56 -35.49
C ASP A 30 0.85 14.99 -36.88
N LYS A 31 1.37 15.59 -37.95
CA LYS A 31 1.19 15.05 -39.32
C LYS A 31 1.79 13.65 -39.47
N MET A 32 3.00 13.43 -38.98
CA MET A 32 3.66 12.13 -39.03
C MET A 32 2.87 11.07 -38.23
N MET A 33 2.44 11.42 -37.01
CA MET A 33 1.67 10.51 -36.16
C MET A 33 0.29 10.21 -36.75
N ASN A 34 -0.41 11.22 -37.28
CA ASN A 34 -1.68 11.02 -37.96
C ASN A 34 -1.52 10.09 -39.18
N SER A 35 -0.49 10.30 -39.99
CA SER A 35 -0.16 9.40 -41.11
C SER A 35 0.18 7.98 -40.65
N TYR A 36 0.89 7.84 -39.52
CA TYR A 36 1.19 6.54 -38.93
C TYR A 36 -0.08 5.81 -38.48
N LEU A 37 -1.04 6.53 -37.90
CA LEU A 37 -2.31 6.01 -37.38
C LEU A 37 -3.35 5.71 -38.46
N GLU A 38 -3.28 6.37 -39.62
CA GLU A 38 -4.17 6.09 -40.77
C GLU A 38 -3.96 4.70 -41.37
N ASN A 39 -2.81 4.08 -41.13
CA ASN A 39 -2.55 2.69 -41.52
C ASN A 39 -3.09 1.72 -40.45
N GLY A 40 -4.06 0.88 -40.82
CA GLY A 40 -4.69 -0.09 -39.92
C GLY A 40 -3.72 -1.09 -39.28
N GLU A 41 -2.65 -1.50 -39.96
CA GLU A 41 -1.62 -2.40 -39.41
C GLU A 41 -0.78 -1.69 -38.33
N ASN A 42 -0.45 -0.41 -38.55
CA ASN A 42 0.27 0.40 -37.57
C ASN A 42 -0.58 0.69 -36.33
N LEU A 43 -1.89 0.90 -36.53
CA LEU A 43 -2.84 1.07 -35.43
C LEU A 43 -2.94 -0.20 -34.57
N GLU A 44 -2.97 -1.38 -35.18
CA GLU A 44 -2.96 -2.67 -34.49
C GLU A 44 -1.65 -2.87 -33.69
N LYS A 45 -0.49 -2.52 -34.28
CA LYS A 45 0.81 -2.55 -33.59
C LYS A 45 0.83 -1.61 -32.38
N LEU A 46 0.27 -0.40 -32.52
CA LEU A 46 0.18 0.54 -31.41
C LEU A 46 -0.74 0.02 -30.30
N GLY A 47 -1.90 -0.52 -30.67
CA GLY A 47 -2.83 -1.16 -29.72
C GLY A 47 -2.16 -2.29 -28.95
N THR A 48 -1.47 -3.19 -29.66
CA THR A 48 -0.71 -4.30 -29.06
C THR A 48 0.41 -3.80 -28.14
N ALA A 49 1.16 -2.77 -28.56
CA ALA A 49 2.22 -2.18 -27.75
C ALA A 49 1.67 -1.53 -26.47
N LEU A 50 0.53 -0.84 -26.57
CA LEU A 50 -0.14 -0.21 -25.45
C LEU A 50 -0.72 -1.23 -24.47
N GLU A 51 -1.35 -2.29 -24.98
CA GLU A 51 -1.83 -3.41 -24.17
C GLU A 51 -0.70 -4.09 -23.41
N ASN A 52 0.42 -4.36 -24.08
CA ASN A 52 1.60 -4.96 -23.46
C ASN A 52 2.22 -4.04 -22.42
N TYR A 53 2.31 -2.74 -22.70
CA TYR A 53 2.79 -1.75 -21.74
C TYR A 53 1.91 -1.73 -20.48
N PHE A 54 0.60 -1.65 -20.62
CA PHE A 54 -0.31 -1.63 -19.46
C PHE A 54 -0.33 -2.96 -18.72
N ARG A 55 -0.19 -4.09 -19.41
CA ARG A 55 -0.04 -5.41 -18.79
C ARG A 55 1.22 -5.46 -17.92
N GLN A 56 2.37 -5.07 -18.50
CA GLN A 56 3.63 -5.01 -17.78
C GLN A 56 3.55 -4.07 -16.57
N LYS A 57 2.90 -2.91 -16.72
CA LYS A 57 2.74 -1.95 -15.62
C LYS A 57 1.87 -2.48 -14.49
N ARG A 58 0.76 -3.17 -14.79
CA ARG A 58 -0.06 -3.82 -13.76
C ARG A 58 0.71 -4.93 -13.03
N GLU A 59 1.46 -5.75 -13.75
CA GLU A 59 2.28 -6.79 -13.14
C GLU A 59 3.40 -6.20 -12.26
N GLU A 60 4.05 -5.10 -12.71
CA GLU A 60 5.04 -4.39 -11.91
C GLU A 60 4.43 -3.82 -10.64
N GLN A 61 3.26 -3.18 -10.73
CA GLN A 61 2.52 -2.67 -9.57
C GLN A 61 2.13 -3.79 -8.61
N GLN A 62 1.64 -4.94 -9.12
CA GLN A 62 1.30 -6.09 -8.29
C GLN A 62 2.54 -6.66 -7.59
N ARG A 63 3.67 -6.78 -8.28
CA ARG A 63 4.94 -7.21 -7.67
C ARG A 63 5.40 -6.22 -6.60
N GLN A 64 5.31 -4.92 -6.86
CA GLN A 64 5.65 -3.89 -5.88
C GLN A 64 4.74 -3.94 -4.66
N ALA A 65 3.43 -4.11 -4.86
CA ALA A 65 2.47 -4.26 -3.77
C ALA A 65 2.75 -5.52 -2.95
N ALA A 66 3.05 -6.65 -3.60
CA ALA A 66 3.40 -7.89 -2.91
C ALA A 66 4.71 -7.76 -2.12
N MET A 67 5.75 -7.14 -2.68
CA MET A 67 7.02 -6.88 -1.98
C MET A 67 6.84 -5.93 -0.79
N GLU A 68 5.99 -4.90 -0.95
CA GLU A 68 5.69 -3.97 0.12
C GLU A 68 4.87 -4.63 1.23
N GLU A 69 3.86 -5.45 0.88
CA GLU A 69 3.10 -6.27 1.83
C GLU A 69 4.02 -7.25 2.60
N GLU A 70 4.95 -7.92 1.90
CA GLU A 70 5.95 -8.80 2.51
C GLU A 70 6.83 -8.04 3.50
N LYS A 71 7.33 -6.87 3.10
CA LYS A 71 8.16 -6.01 3.96
C LYS A 71 7.39 -5.51 5.18
N GLN A 72 6.14 -5.08 5.00
CA GLN A 72 5.28 -4.64 6.11
C GLN A 72 5.01 -5.79 7.08
N MET A 73 4.76 -6.98 6.58
CA MET A 73 4.60 -8.18 7.39
C MET A 73 5.90 -8.50 8.16
N GLU A 74 7.07 -8.47 7.51
CA GLU A 74 8.37 -8.69 8.17
C GLU A 74 8.61 -7.66 9.28
N GLU A 75 8.28 -6.40 9.04
CA GLU A 75 8.40 -5.33 10.04
C GLU A 75 7.45 -5.54 11.23
N GLN A 76 6.21 -5.96 10.99
CA GLN A 76 5.25 -6.31 12.05
C GLN A 76 5.73 -7.51 12.89
N PHE A 77 6.35 -8.51 12.27
CA PHE A 77 6.93 -9.64 13.00
C PHE A 77 8.14 -9.24 13.86
N LYS A 78 8.97 -8.30 13.38
CA LYS A 78 10.10 -7.76 14.16
C LYS A 78 9.63 -6.91 15.34
N ASN A 79 8.49 -6.24 15.21
CA ASN A 79 7.93 -5.34 16.22
C ASN A 79 6.52 -5.77 16.64
N PRO A 80 6.39 -6.90 17.37
CA PRO A 80 5.08 -7.42 17.74
C PRO A 80 4.33 -6.47 18.68
N VAL A 81 3.01 -6.39 18.50
CA VAL A 81 2.14 -5.62 19.38
C VAL A 81 2.18 -6.24 20.78
N LYS A 82 2.51 -5.42 21.78
CA LYS A 82 2.46 -5.82 23.18
C LYS A 82 1.02 -5.70 23.69
N LEU A 83 0.36 -6.83 23.90
CA LEU A 83 -1.00 -6.90 24.43
C LEU A 83 -0.98 -7.14 25.94
N ASN A 84 -1.75 -6.36 26.70
CA ASN A 84 -1.99 -6.63 28.11
C ASN A 84 -3.12 -7.67 28.26
N VAL A 85 -2.77 -8.84 28.79
CA VAL A 85 -3.70 -9.95 29.05
C VAL A 85 -4.09 -10.08 30.52
N GLU A 86 -3.56 -9.24 31.41
CA GLU A 86 -3.90 -9.24 32.83
C GLU A 86 -5.42 -9.07 33.04
N GLY A 87 -5.98 -9.83 34.00
CA GLY A 87 -7.41 -9.84 34.32
C GLY A 87 -8.32 -10.45 33.25
N SER A 88 -7.79 -10.93 32.12
CA SER A 88 -8.59 -11.56 31.08
C SER A 88 -8.99 -12.98 31.52
N PRO A 89 -10.21 -13.45 31.19
CA PRO A 89 -10.56 -14.86 31.34
C PRO A 89 -9.61 -15.74 30.52
N VAL A 90 -9.09 -16.80 31.12
CA VAL A 90 -8.17 -17.74 30.47
C VAL A 90 -8.74 -19.15 30.46
N ARG A 91 -8.62 -19.82 29.31
CA ARG A 91 -8.93 -21.24 29.13
C ARG A 91 -7.63 -22.01 28.85
N GLY A 92 -7.54 -23.26 29.34
CA GLY A 92 -6.37 -24.12 29.21
C GLY A 92 -5.43 -24.07 30.42
N ASN A 93 -4.22 -24.59 30.27
CA ASN A 93 -3.22 -24.60 31.32
C ASN A 93 -2.69 -23.16 31.58
N PRO A 94 -2.83 -22.60 32.80
CA PRO A 94 -2.38 -21.23 33.10
C PRO A 94 -0.86 -21.04 32.93
N ASP A 95 -0.09 -22.12 33.05
CA ASP A 95 1.38 -22.12 32.92
C ASP A 95 1.83 -22.41 31.48
N ALA A 96 0.90 -22.55 30.52
CA ALA A 96 1.23 -22.79 29.13
C ALA A 96 2.12 -21.66 28.55
N PRO A 97 3.19 -22.00 27.81
CA PRO A 97 4.14 -21.05 27.26
C PRO A 97 3.57 -20.19 26.12
N ILE A 98 2.58 -20.70 25.37
CA ILE A 98 1.97 -19.98 24.25
C ILE A 98 0.61 -19.45 24.70
N THR A 99 0.42 -18.14 24.56
CA THR A 99 -0.86 -17.48 24.82
C THR A 99 -1.47 -16.99 23.51
N ILE A 100 -2.65 -17.49 23.18
CA ILE A 100 -3.48 -16.95 22.09
C ILE A 100 -4.42 -15.92 22.70
N VAL A 101 -4.44 -14.70 22.16
CA VAL A 101 -5.40 -13.68 22.56
C VAL A 101 -6.58 -13.71 21.59
N GLU A 102 -7.73 -14.18 22.06
CA GLU A 102 -8.94 -14.29 21.26
C GLU A 102 -9.80 -13.04 21.44
N PHE A 103 -9.89 -12.20 20.40
CA PHE A 103 -10.86 -11.11 20.33
C PHE A 103 -12.16 -11.64 19.76
N SER A 104 -13.20 -11.67 20.57
CA SER A 104 -14.41 -12.41 20.24
C SER A 104 -15.65 -11.82 20.92
N ASP A 105 -16.80 -12.25 20.44
CA ASP A 105 -18.07 -11.60 20.64
C ASP A 105 -19.17 -12.66 20.75
N PHE A 106 -19.87 -12.66 21.88
CA PHE A 106 -20.88 -13.67 22.20
C PHE A 106 -22.09 -13.64 21.26
N GLN A 107 -22.32 -12.54 20.56
CA GLN A 107 -23.43 -12.41 19.61
C GLN A 107 -23.00 -12.62 18.15
N CYS A 108 -21.70 -12.77 17.88
CA CYS A 108 -21.19 -12.96 16.53
C CYS A 108 -21.25 -14.45 16.11
N PRO A 109 -22.03 -14.81 15.07
CA PRO A 109 -22.13 -16.21 14.61
C PRO A 109 -20.82 -16.75 14.01
N PHE A 110 -19.91 -15.87 13.57
CA PHE A 110 -18.58 -16.27 13.12
C PHE A 110 -17.66 -16.60 14.29
N CYS A 111 -17.72 -15.81 15.37
CA CYS A 111 -17.01 -16.08 16.61
C CYS A 111 -17.46 -17.42 17.21
N GLN A 112 -18.77 -17.69 17.22
CA GLN A 112 -19.31 -18.98 17.66
C GLN A 112 -18.71 -20.16 16.89
N ARG A 113 -18.59 -20.09 15.56
CA ARG A 113 -17.93 -21.15 14.79
C ARG A 113 -16.44 -21.27 15.11
N GLY A 114 -15.78 -20.15 15.39
CA GLY A 114 -14.37 -20.12 15.79
C GLY A 114 -14.09 -20.82 17.12
N THR A 115 -15.07 -20.90 18.03
CA THR A 115 -14.86 -21.58 19.33
C THR A 115 -14.52 -23.05 19.15
N GLU A 116 -15.07 -23.72 18.14
CA GLU A 116 -14.75 -25.13 17.86
C GLU A 116 -13.26 -25.32 17.53
N THR A 117 -12.67 -24.41 16.77
CA THR A 117 -11.23 -24.43 16.46
C THR A 117 -10.39 -24.19 17.71
N MET A 118 -10.80 -23.25 18.56
CA MET A 118 -10.12 -22.96 19.83
C MET A 118 -10.17 -24.15 20.78
N ASP A 119 -11.29 -24.85 20.84
CA ASP A 119 -11.47 -26.06 21.65
C ASP A 119 -10.59 -27.20 21.14
N GLN A 120 -10.48 -27.37 19.83
CA GLN A 120 -9.58 -28.34 19.21
C GLN A 120 -8.12 -28.04 19.53
N LEU A 121 -7.70 -26.77 19.46
CA LEU A 121 -6.34 -26.35 19.82
C LEU A 121 -6.00 -26.67 21.27
N LEU A 122 -6.90 -26.37 22.21
CA LEU A 122 -6.69 -26.71 23.62
C LEU A 122 -6.61 -28.22 23.85
N LYS A 123 -7.33 -29.02 23.06
CA LYS A 123 -7.28 -30.48 23.14
C LYS A 123 -5.99 -31.07 22.57
N GLU A 124 -5.50 -30.53 21.46
CA GLU A 124 -4.30 -31.02 20.77
C GLU A 124 -3.01 -30.56 21.47
N TYR A 125 -3.06 -29.40 22.15
CA TYR A 125 -1.92 -28.75 22.79
C TYR A 125 -2.15 -28.38 24.27
N PRO A 126 -2.57 -29.33 25.13
CA PRO A 126 -3.14 -29.05 26.45
C PRO A 126 -2.21 -28.28 27.41
N ASP A 127 -0.90 -28.56 27.37
CA ASP A 127 0.11 -27.91 28.21
C ASP A 127 0.94 -26.85 27.48
N LYS A 128 0.66 -26.65 26.19
CA LYS A 128 1.44 -25.74 25.34
C LYS A 128 0.69 -24.45 25.04
N VAL A 129 -0.63 -24.49 24.96
CA VAL A 129 -1.48 -23.37 24.57
C VAL A 129 -2.47 -23.02 25.66
N LYS A 130 -2.60 -21.73 25.94
CA LYS A 130 -3.72 -21.13 26.68
C LYS A 130 -4.36 -20.03 25.84
N ILE A 131 -5.63 -19.79 26.09
CA ILE A 131 -6.43 -18.81 25.36
C ILE A 131 -6.90 -17.74 26.33
N ALA A 132 -6.46 -16.50 26.13
CA ALA A 132 -6.92 -15.32 26.86
C ALA A 132 -8.02 -14.60 26.05
N PHE A 133 -9.21 -14.49 26.62
CA PHE A 133 -10.37 -13.92 25.93
C PHE A 133 -10.44 -12.40 26.12
N LYS A 134 -10.71 -11.68 25.02
CA LYS A 134 -11.01 -10.25 25.01
C LYS A 134 -12.36 -10.03 24.33
N HIS A 135 -13.32 -9.51 25.11
CA HIS A 135 -14.62 -9.18 24.55
C HIS A 135 -14.51 -7.98 23.63
N LEU A 136 -14.86 -8.15 22.35
CA LEU A 136 -14.83 -7.11 21.33
C LEU A 136 -16.18 -7.07 20.59
N PRO A 137 -17.24 -6.56 21.24
CA PRO A 137 -18.54 -6.47 20.61
C PRO A 137 -18.53 -5.46 19.48
N LEU A 138 -19.23 -5.76 18.39
CA LEU A 138 -19.51 -4.77 17.35
C LEU A 138 -20.44 -3.68 17.90
N PRO A 139 -20.43 -2.46 17.35
CA PRO A 139 -21.25 -1.34 17.85
C PRO A 139 -22.77 -1.59 17.90
N PHE A 140 -23.24 -2.64 17.21
CA PHE A 140 -24.64 -3.04 17.12
C PHE A 140 -24.96 -4.31 17.93
N HIS A 141 -24.01 -4.80 18.74
CA HIS A 141 -24.24 -5.86 19.71
C HIS A 141 -24.44 -5.25 21.11
N PRO A 142 -25.65 -5.35 21.70
CA PRO A 142 -25.97 -4.76 23.00
C PRO A 142 -25.21 -5.39 24.19
#